data_AF-I1NGV8-F1
#
_entry.id   AF-I1NGV8-F1
#
_cell.length_a   1.000
_cell.length_b   1.000
_cell.length_c   1.000
_cell.angle_alpha   90.00
_cell.angle_beta   90.00
_cell.angle_gamma   90.00
#
_symmetry.space_group_name_H-M   'P 1'
#
loop_
_entity.id
_entity.type
_entity.pdbx_description
1 polymer ?
#
loop_
_entity_poly.entity_id
_entity_poly.type
_entity_poly.pdbx_seq_one_letter_code
_entity_poly.pdbx_strand_id
1 'polypeptide(L)'
;MEQLSQPSFQPHQVSDHLLHSDRVPCIEVILREKQEEELEGKEVEYFKERVERLESEREERNGVMFKALESLTSTKESLSSVIEGLEGEKDETFVENVTGEWSGVESRMLLEEARLISRLAIEVETKVDRYKEMRRKEKRELESSLISLTEENRDVHNLLRIALSEKEALEKRIKGHDHKRMPLLQFGLQKVGFGFMMMGGGNNEQSTEHSGVKSDSSECEEEVISLASTVERIMKNLRLETTQLRRSLEESRSDTERLQCLTEKQAKEIEENKLYIKELEDRERILAQNVEEFFMEIKAAEEEVARWKEACELEVEAGKKEIGERNKVVAALKQELHKTKAALDISNGKLRLKEELAITAIAAQEAAERSLRLADTRAVELRRQVEELTRQLEEAEKHEGNSHKVRRICWPWQVFKMSSSNIASTRVGNAKRMLPEMQALI
;
A
#
# COMPACT_ATOMS: atom_id res chain seq x y z
N MET A 1 -1.10 31.03 -7.95
CA MET A 1 -1.96 32.14 -8.41
C MET A 1 -3.37 31.80 -7.96
N GLU A 2 -3.82 32.38 -6.85
CA GLU A 2 -5.23 32.55 -6.45
C GLU A 2 -5.18 33.27 -5.10
N GLN A 3 -5.49 34.57 -5.09
CA GLN A 3 -5.59 35.40 -3.89
C GLN A 3 -7.08 35.56 -3.57
N LEU A 4 -7.49 35.12 -2.39
CA LEU A 4 -8.79 35.41 -1.81
C LEU A 4 -8.65 36.59 -0.84
N SER A 5 -9.27 37.71 -1.21
CA SER A 5 -9.39 38.93 -0.44
C SER A 5 -10.34 38.78 0.76
N GLN A 6 -9.95 39.31 1.92
CA GLN A 6 -10.86 39.65 3.03
C GLN A 6 -11.24 41.14 2.95
N PRO A 7 -12.48 41.54 3.28
CA PRO A 7 -12.85 42.94 3.43
C PRO A 7 -12.72 43.43 4.89
N SER A 8 -12.21 44.66 5.00
CA SER A 8 -12.12 45.50 6.19
C SER A 8 -13.47 46.14 6.53
N PHE A 9 -13.86 46.11 7.81
CA PHE A 9 -14.95 46.92 8.36
C PHE A 9 -14.39 47.92 9.37
N GLN A 10 -14.57 49.21 9.10
CA GLN A 10 -14.63 50.29 10.09
C GLN A 10 -16.04 50.88 10.06
N PRO A 11 -16.66 51.18 11.22
CA PRO A 11 -17.79 52.09 11.26
C PRO A 11 -17.43 53.40 12.00
N HIS A 12 -17.87 54.49 11.38
CA HIS A 12 -17.81 55.85 11.87
C HIS A 12 -18.62 56.06 13.16
N GLN A 13 -18.10 56.92 14.04
CA GLN A 13 -18.82 57.54 15.15
C GLN A 13 -19.85 58.54 14.62
N VAL A 14 -21.07 58.48 15.16
CA VAL A 14 -21.97 59.65 15.26
C VAL A 14 -22.54 59.66 16.68
N SER A 15 -22.27 60.76 17.37
CA SER A 15 -22.62 61.04 18.76
C SER A 15 -24.10 61.34 18.97
N ASP A 16 -24.48 61.18 20.25
CA ASP A 16 -25.43 61.96 21.05
C ASP A 16 -26.87 62.11 20.55
N HIS A 17 -27.82 61.61 21.33
CA HIS A 17 -28.64 62.48 22.18
C HIS A 17 -29.72 61.69 22.96
N LEU A 18 -29.78 62.00 24.25
CA LEU A 18 -30.96 62.14 25.11
C LEU A 18 -31.80 60.91 25.51
N LEU A 19 -31.72 60.68 26.82
CA LEU A 19 -32.71 60.10 27.73
C LEU A 19 -34.15 60.61 27.48
N HIS A 20 -35.04 59.74 27.03
CA HIS A 20 -36.49 59.73 27.35
C HIS A 20 -36.97 58.30 27.09
N SER A 21 -37.39 57.61 28.15
CA SER A 21 -38.80 57.46 28.49
C SER A 21 -39.49 56.44 27.59
N ASP A 22 -40.16 55.53 28.29
CA ASP A 22 -41.30 54.74 27.85
C ASP A 22 -41.01 53.29 27.53
N ARG A 23 -41.38 52.46 28.53
CA ARG A 23 -42.00 51.15 28.38
C ARG A 23 -41.92 50.60 26.96
N VAL A 24 -40.85 49.86 26.67
CA VAL A 24 -40.97 48.80 25.67
C VAL A 24 -42.10 47.92 26.18
N PRO A 25 -43.23 47.80 25.45
CA PRO A 25 -44.29 46.90 25.87
C PRO A 25 -43.65 45.53 26.07
N CYS A 26 -43.86 44.87 27.22
CA CYS A 26 -43.28 43.52 27.46
C CYS A 26 -43.51 42.56 26.28
N ILE A 27 -44.54 42.81 25.47
CA ILE A 27 -44.85 42.11 24.23
C ILE A 27 -43.70 42.16 23.21
N GLU A 28 -43.02 43.30 23.02
CA GLU A 28 -42.01 43.47 21.99
C GLU A 28 -40.69 42.75 22.35
N VAL A 29 -40.37 42.68 23.65
CA VAL A 29 -39.25 41.86 24.16
C VAL A 29 -39.58 40.37 23.99
N ILE A 30 -40.79 39.94 24.37
CA ILE A 30 -41.23 38.55 24.21
C ILE A 30 -41.27 38.12 22.74
N LEU A 31 -41.64 39.00 21.81
CA LEU A 31 -41.63 38.69 20.38
C LEU A 31 -40.21 38.53 19.83
N ARG A 32 -39.25 39.32 20.31
CA ARG A 32 -37.86 39.24 19.88
C ARG A 32 -37.18 37.98 20.43
N GLU A 33 -37.41 37.67 21.71
CA GLU A 33 -36.94 36.44 22.35
C GLU A 33 -37.53 35.19 21.66
N LYS A 34 -38.82 35.21 21.29
CA LYS A 34 -39.42 34.14 20.48
C LYS A 34 -38.83 34.02 19.08
N GLN A 35 -38.46 35.13 18.43
CA GLN A 35 -37.81 35.09 17.12
C GLN A 35 -36.38 34.53 17.21
N GLU A 36 -35.64 34.88 18.27
CA GLU A 36 -34.30 34.32 18.54
C GLU A 36 -34.39 32.81 18.86
N GLU A 37 -35.33 32.39 19.71
CA GLU A 37 -35.60 30.96 19.97
C GLU A 37 -36.01 30.20 18.71
N GLU A 38 -36.79 30.81 17.81
CA GLU A 38 -37.20 30.20 16.54
C GLU A 38 -36.02 30.09 15.55
N LEU A 39 -35.09 31.05 15.56
CA LEU A 39 -33.87 31.00 14.75
C LEU A 39 -32.87 29.98 15.30
N GLU A 40 -32.64 29.95 16.62
CA GLU A 40 -31.83 28.93 17.28
C GLU A 40 -32.41 27.53 17.05
N GLY A 41 -33.74 27.38 17.12
CA GLY A 41 -34.42 26.12 16.81
C GLY A 41 -34.18 25.64 15.37
N LYS A 42 -34.24 26.55 14.38
CA LYS A 42 -33.96 26.25 12.96
C LYS A 42 -32.50 25.89 12.73
N GLU A 43 -31.56 26.56 13.40
CA GLU A 43 -30.14 26.21 13.32
C GLU A 43 -29.88 24.83 13.93
N VAL A 44 -30.43 24.54 15.12
CA VAL A 44 -30.32 23.23 15.77
C VAL A 44 -30.91 22.12 14.90
N GLU A 45 -32.08 22.33 14.28
CA GLU A 45 -32.66 21.37 13.33
C GLU A 45 -31.75 21.15 12.11
N TYR A 46 -31.18 22.21 11.53
CA TYR A 46 -30.24 22.10 10.41
C TYR A 46 -28.98 21.30 10.78
N PHE A 47 -28.39 21.57 11.94
CA PHE A 47 -27.23 20.80 12.40
C PHE A 47 -27.59 19.35 12.70
N LYS A 48 -28.77 19.09 13.28
CA LYS A 48 -29.26 17.74 13.54
C LYS A 48 -29.45 16.94 12.25
N GLU A 49 -30.12 17.51 11.24
CA GLU A 49 -30.31 16.86 9.94
C GLU A 49 -28.97 16.58 9.25
N ARG A 50 -28.00 17.50 9.37
CA ARG A 50 -26.66 17.31 8.81
C ARG A 50 -25.88 16.21 9.53
N VAL A 51 -26.01 16.09 10.86
CA VAL A 51 -25.42 15.01 11.64
C VAL A 51 -26.04 13.67 11.24
N GLU A 52 -27.37 13.57 11.18
CA GLU A 52 -28.08 12.34 10.78
C GLU A 52 -27.67 11.88 9.36
N ARG A 53 -27.48 12.82 8.43
CA ARG A 53 -26.97 12.55 7.07
C ARG A 53 -25.55 11.99 7.10
N LEU A 54 -24.64 12.63 7.82
CA LEU A 54 -23.24 12.19 7.94
C LEU A 54 -23.11 10.84 8.67
N GLU A 55 -23.98 10.58 9.65
CA GLU A 55 -24.07 9.28 10.32
C GLU A 55 -24.54 8.20 9.36
N SER A 56 -25.54 8.48 8.53
CA SER A 56 -26.03 7.54 7.49
C SER A 56 -24.94 7.25 6.45
N GLU A 57 -24.24 8.27 5.95
CA GLU A 57 -23.11 8.11 5.01
C GLU A 57 -21.92 7.36 5.65
N ARG A 58 -21.70 7.54 6.96
CA ARG A 58 -20.68 6.80 7.71
C ARG A 58 -21.07 5.33 7.84
N GLU A 59 -22.32 5.04 8.18
CA GLU A 59 -22.83 3.67 8.31
C GLU A 59 -22.74 2.91 6.98
N GLU A 60 -23.10 3.56 5.86
CA GLU A 60 -22.96 2.98 4.53
C GLU A 60 -21.49 2.67 4.20
N ARG A 61 -20.57 3.62 4.45
CA ARG A 61 -19.12 3.40 4.27
C ARG A 61 -18.59 2.27 5.14
N ASN A 62 -19.03 2.19 6.39
CA ASN A 62 -18.64 1.13 7.33
C ASN A 62 -19.14 -0.24 6.86
N GLY A 63 -20.36 -0.31 6.33
CA GLY A 63 -20.90 -1.52 5.69
C GLY A 63 -20.07 -1.99 4.49
N VAL A 64 -19.60 -1.07 3.63
CA VAL A 64 -18.71 -1.39 2.51
C VAL A 64 -17.33 -1.86 3.00
N MET A 65 -16.76 -1.19 3.99
CA MET A 65 -15.46 -1.57 4.57
C MET A 65 -15.50 -2.96 5.22
N PHE A 66 -16.58 -3.31 5.91
CA PHE A 66 -16.74 -4.63 6.53
C PHE A 66 -16.79 -5.74 5.46
N LYS A 67 -17.56 -5.55 4.38
CA LYS A 67 -17.59 -6.50 3.25
C LYS A 67 -16.23 -6.65 2.58
N ALA A 68 -15.47 -5.55 2.46
CA ALA A 68 -14.11 -5.59 1.94
C ALA A 68 -13.16 -6.35 2.87
N LEU A 69 -13.25 -6.15 4.19
CA LEU A 69 -12.47 -6.91 5.17
C LEU A 69 -12.79 -8.41 5.12
N GLU A 70 -14.07 -8.79 5.09
CA GLU A 70 -14.49 -10.19 4.98
C GLU A 70 -13.92 -10.86 3.71
N SER A 71 -13.94 -10.14 2.59
CA SER A 71 -13.35 -10.60 1.33
C SER A 71 -11.82 -10.76 1.41
N LEU A 72 -11.14 -9.81 2.06
CA LEU A 72 -9.69 -9.87 2.29
C LEU A 72 -9.34 -11.05 3.20
N THR A 73 -10.04 -11.23 4.33
CA THR A 73 -9.81 -12.36 5.24
C THR A 73 -10.02 -13.71 4.54
N SER A 74 -11.07 -13.85 3.72
CA SER A 74 -11.28 -15.06 2.91
C SER A 74 -10.16 -15.31 1.90
N THR A 75 -9.64 -14.23 1.27
CA THR A 75 -8.49 -14.33 0.35
C THR A 75 -7.22 -14.76 1.08
N LYS A 76 -6.98 -14.20 2.27
CA LYS A 76 -5.85 -14.58 3.13
C LYS A 76 -5.92 -16.06 3.51
N GLU A 77 -7.05 -16.54 3.99
CA GLU A 77 -7.26 -17.96 4.33
C GLU A 77 -7.02 -18.87 3.12
N SER A 78 -7.49 -18.46 1.94
CA SER A 78 -7.27 -19.20 0.69
C SER A 78 -5.78 -19.28 0.32
N LEU A 79 -5.05 -18.18 0.43
CA LEU A 79 -3.60 -18.16 0.17
C LEU A 79 -2.83 -19.00 1.20
N SER A 80 -3.17 -18.91 2.49
CA SER A 80 -2.58 -19.74 3.54
C SER A 80 -2.81 -21.23 3.30
N SER A 81 -4.03 -21.63 2.89
CA SER A 81 -4.33 -23.03 2.55
C SER A 81 -3.52 -23.55 1.36
N VAL A 82 -3.27 -22.70 0.35
CA VAL A 82 -2.39 -23.07 -0.79
C VAL A 82 -0.95 -23.25 -0.33
N ILE A 83 -0.46 -22.39 0.57
CA ILE A 83 0.89 -22.54 1.16
C ILE A 83 1.01 -23.85 1.91
N GLU A 84 0.06 -24.17 2.80
CA GLU A 84 0.04 -25.41 3.58
C GLU A 84 -0.01 -26.65 2.67
N GLY A 85 -0.77 -26.60 1.56
CA GLY A 85 -0.85 -27.69 0.59
C GLY A 85 0.41 -27.94 -0.24
N LEU A 86 1.32 -26.96 -0.31
CA LEU A 86 2.59 -27.07 -1.04
C LEU A 86 3.74 -27.59 -0.16
N GLU A 87 3.60 -27.56 1.17
CA GLU A 87 4.65 -27.93 2.11
C GLU A 87 4.69 -29.45 2.36
N GLY A 88 5.76 -30.08 1.87
CA GLY A 88 6.13 -31.46 2.18
C GLY A 88 7.04 -31.61 3.42
N GLU A 89 7.50 -30.51 4.02
CA GLU A 89 8.30 -30.50 5.25
C GLU A 89 8.31 -29.07 5.80
N LYS A 90 8.02 -28.94 7.11
CA LYS A 90 7.78 -27.67 7.80
C LYS A 90 9.03 -26.78 7.80
N ASP A 91 8.96 -25.62 7.15
CA ASP A 91 9.78 -24.47 7.55
C ASP A 91 8.93 -23.60 8.48
N GLU A 92 9.31 -23.60 9.76
CA GLU A 92 8.68 -22.84 10.85
C GLU A 92 8.89 -21.33 10.67
N THR A 93 8.19 -20.72 9.71
CA THR A 93 7.98 -19.26 9.69
C THR A 93 6.51 -18.93 9.42
N PHE A 94 5.62 -19.49 10.25
CA PHE A 94 4.23 -19.02 10.33
C PHE A 94 4.21 -17.68 11.07
N VAL A 95 4.09 -16.58 10.33
CA VAL A 95 3.93 -15.24 10.89
C VAL A 95 2.52 -15.13 11.48
N GLU A 96 2.52 -15.20 12.81
CA GLU A 96 1.53 -14.79 13.79
C GLU A 96 0.26 -14.11 13.21
N ASN A 97 -0.85 -14.85 13.34
CA ASN A 97 -2.20 -14.31 13.20
C ASN A 97 -2.39 -13.18 14.21
N VAL A 98 -2.30 -11.93 13.75
CA VAL A 98 -2.76 -10.76 14.50
C VAL A 98 -4.28 -10.85 14.62
N THR A 99 -4.70 -11.59 15.65
CA THR A 99 -6.07 -11.61 16.18
C THR A 99 -6.16 -10.39 17.10
N GLY A 100 -6.10 -9.21 16.51
CA GLY A 100 -6.05 -7.93 17.21
C GLY A 100 -7.43 -7.28 17.29
N GLU A 101 -7.84 -6.96 18.51
CA GLU A 101 -9.12 -6.37 18.90
C GLU A 101 -9.50 -5.14 18.06
N TRP A 102 -10.76 -5.13 17.60
CA TRP A 102 -11.27 -4.24 16.56
C TRP A 102 -11.47 -2.83 17.13
N SER A 103 -10.48 -1.95 16.98
CA SER A 103 -10.59 -0.57 17.46
C SER A 103 -10.45 0.48 16.33
N GLY A 104 -11.57 1.15 16.07
CA GLY A 104 -11.70 2.59 15.80
C GLY A 104 -11.09 3.22 14.53
N VAL A 105 -10.22 2.54 13.78
CA VAL A 105 -9.62 3.12 12.56
C VAL A 105 -9.67 2.15 11.38
N GLU A 106 -10.90 1.88 10.96
CA GLU A 106 -11.30 0.90 9.95
C GLU A 106 -10.50 1.03 8.63
N SER A 107 -10.22 2.25 8.16
CA SER A 107 -9.49 2.45 6.89
C SER A 107 -8.00 2.08 6.97
N ARG A 108 -7.34 2.23 8.14
CA ARG A 108 -5.94 1.80 8.29
C ARG A 108 -5.83 0.28 8.35
N MET A 109 -6.82 -0.37 8.95
CA MET A 109 -6.87 -1.82 9.07
C MET A 109 -7.03 -2.50 7.71
N LEU A 110 -7.91 -1.99 6.84
CA LEU A 110 -8.07 -2.47 5.46
C LEU A 110 -6.76 -2.43 4.66
N LEU A 111 -5.99 -1.35 4.82
CA LEU A 111 -4.72 -1.19 4.11
C LEU A 111 -3.66 -2.17 4.62
N GLU A 112 -3.59 -2.42 5.93
CA GLU A 112 -2.67 -3.41 6.49
C GLU A 112 -3.05 -4.84 6.10
N GLU A 113 -4.33 -5.19 6.12
CA GLU A 113 -4.79 -6.52 5.68
C GLU A 113 -4.50 -6.75 4.19
N ALA A 114 -4.74 -5.73 3.34
CA ALA A 114 -4.38 -5.78 1.93
C ALA A 114 -2.86 -5.98 1.73
N ARG A 115 -2.01 -5.31 2.53
CA ARG A 115 -0.55 -5.50 2.50
C ARG A 115 -0.12 -6.90 2.93
N LEU A 116 -0.82 -7.52 3.88
CA LEU A 116 -0.55 -8.90 4.30
C LEU A 116 -0.90 -9.88 3.18
N ILE A 117 -2.05 -9.69 2.50
CA ILE A 117 -2.46 -10.50 1.36
C ILE A 117 -1.50 -10.37 0.20
N SER A 118 -1.03 -9.16 -0.13
CA SER A 118 -0.01 -8.99 -1.18
C SER A 118 1.29 -9.72 -0.84
N ARG A 119 1.72 -9.72 0.42
CA ARG A 119 2.90 -10.48 0.88
C ARG A 119 2.67 -11.99 0.77
N LEU A 120 1.51 -12.49 1.21
CA LEU A 120 1.13 -13.90 1.08
C LEU A 120 1.03 -14.35 -0.37
N ALA A 121 0.53 -13.49 -1.27
CA ALA A 121 0.43 -13.80 -2.70
C ALA A 121 1.81 -13.99 -3.34
N ILE A 122 2.78 -13.13 -3.01
CA ILE A 122 4.18 -13.29 -3.45
C ILE A 122 4.77 -14.58 -2.87
N GLU A 123 4.50 -14.88 -1.59
CA GLU A 123 5.00 -16.12 -0.99
C GLU A 123 4.42 -17.37 -1.67
N VAL A 124 3.12 -17.40 -1.96
CA VAL A 124 2.47 -18.45 -2.75
C VAL A 124 3.14 -18.61 -4.10
N GLU A 125 3.35 -17.51 -4.85
CA GLU A 125 3.98 -17.54 -6.17
C GLU A 125 5.38 -18.18 -6.11
N THR A 126 6.21 -17.75 -5.15
CA THR A 126 7.56 -18.31 -4.98
C THR A 126 7.54 -19.79 -4.55
N LYS A 127 6.59 -20.22 -3.71
CA LYS A 127 6.46 -21.63 -3.31
C LYS A 127 5.96 -22.49 -4.46
N VAL A 128 4.99 -22.00 -5.25
CA VAL A 128 4.49 -22.68 -6.45
C VAL A 128 5.59 -22.87 -7.49
N ASP A 129 6.43 -21.86 -7.72
CA ASP A 129 7.52 -21.95 -8.69
C ASP A 129 8.62 -22.91 -8.23
N ARG A 130 8.96 -22.90 -6.93
CA ARG A 130 9.85 -23.91 -6.33
C ARG A 130 9.29 -25.33 -6.51
N TYR A 131 8.01 -25.54 -6.26
CA TYR A 131 7.35 -26.83 -6.46
C TYR A 131 7.38 -27.28 -7.93
N LYS A 132 7.08 -26.38 -8.87
CA LYS A 132 7.16 -26.66 -10.32
C LYS A 132 8.59 -27.02 -10.75
N GLU A 133 9.61 -26.34 -10.22
CA GLU A 133 11.01 -26.67 -10.51
C GLU A 133 11.41 -28.04 -9.96
N MET A 134 11.01 -28.36 -8.73
CA MET A 134 11.21 -29.69 -8.12
C MET A 134 10.58 -30.77 -8.99
N ARG A 135 9.30 -30.61 -9.39
CA ARG A 135 8.62 -31.54 -10.30
C ARG A 135 9.32 -31.70 -11.65
N ARG A 136 9.86 -30.60 -12.20
CA ARG A 136 10.64 -30.65 -13.45
C ARG A 136 11.99 -31.35 -13.28
N LYS A 137 12.62 -31.28 -12.11
CA LYS A 137 13.83 -32.05 -11.80
C LYS A 137 13.52 -33.55 -11.65
N GLU A 138 12.52 -33.90 -10.84
CA GLU A 138 12.05 -35.28 -10.68
C GLU A 138 11.70 -35.92 -12.02
N LYS A 139 10.96 -35.19 -12.88
CA LYS A 139 10.63 -35.66 -14.23
C LYS A 139 11.88 -35.93 -15.07
N ARG A 140 12.87 -35.03 -15.07
CA ARG A 140 14.14 -35.21 -15.79
C ARG A 140 14.95 -36.40 -15.26
N GLU A 141 14.96 -36.61 -13.95
CA GLU A 141 15.63 -37.75 -13.32
C GLU A 141 14.95 -39.07 -13.68
N LEU A 142 13.61 -39.10 -13.69
CA LEU A 142 12.83 -40.26 -14.14
C LEU A 142 13.02 -40.53 -15.64
N GLU A 143 13.06 -39.49 -16.48
CA GLU A 143 13.34 -39.62 -17.91
C GLU A 143 14.76 -40.15 -18.16
N SER A 144 15.77 -39.63 -17.44
CA SER A 144 17.15 -40.13 -17.50
C SER A 144 17.23 -41.60 -17.07
N SER A 145 16.55 -41.96 -15.98
CA SER A 145 16.47 -43.33 -15.48
C SER A 145 15.76 -44.25 -16.48
N LEU A 146 14.71 -43.77 -17.13
CA LEU A 146 14.00 -44.51 -18.17
C LEU A 146 14.90 -44.75 -19.39
N ILE A 147 15.63 -43.73 -19.86
CA ILE A 147 16.58 -43.86 -20.97
C ILE A 147 17.64 -44.90 -20.63
N SER A 148 18.26 -44.80 -19.44
CA SER A 148 19.25 -45.77 -18.96
C SER A 148 18.68 -47.19 -18.92
N LEU A 149 17.46 -47.37 -18.42
CA LEU A 149 16.80 -48.68 -18.37
C LEU A 149 16.44 -49.22 -19.77
N THR A 150 16.10 -48.35 -20.72
CA THR A 150 15.85 -48.76 -22.11
C THR A 150 17.13 -49.15 -22.84
N GLU A 151 18.24 -48.48 -22.55
CA GLU A 151 19.56 -48.82 -23.06
C GLU A 151 20.03 -50.17 -22.47
N GLU A 152 19.90 -50.36 -21.16
CA GLU A 152 20.19 -51.64 -20.51
C GLU A 152 19.35 -52.78 -21.09
N ASN A 153 18.05 -52.56 -21.30
CA ASN A 153 17.19 -53.57 -21.94
C ASN A 153 17.62 -53.88 -23.38
N ARG A 154 18.10 -52.87 -24.14
CA ARG A 154 18.62 -53.06 -25.50
C ARG A 154 19.93 -53.87 -25.48
N ASP A 155 20.80 -53.61 -24.51
CA ASP A 155 22.05 -54.34 -24.32
C ASP A 155 21.81 -55.79 -23.89
N VAL A 156 20.89 -56.03 -22.96
CA VAL A 156 20.44 -57.38 -22.58
C VAL A 156 19.84 -58.10 -23.79
N HIS A 157 19.01 -57.43 -24.60
CA HIS A 157 18.47 -58.00 -25.83
C HIS A 157 19.58 -58.38 -26.83
N ASN A 158 20.56 -57.50 -27.04
CA ASN A 158 21.71 -57.78 -27.90
C ASN A 158 22.53 -58.97 -27.39
N LEU A 159 22.78 -59.05 -26.09
CA LEU A 159 23.50 -60.14 -25.45
C LEU A 159 22.75 -61.47 -25.60
N LEU A 160 21.42 -61.48 -25.40
CA LEU A 160 20.58 -62.65 -25.63
C LEU A 160 20.63 -63.12 -27.09
N ARG A 161 20.62 -62.20 -28.05
CA ARG A 161 20.75 -62.53 -29.47
C ARG A 161 22.11 -63.17 -29.78
N ILE A 162 23.19 -62.64 -29.22
CA ILE A 162 24.54 -63.23 -29.33
C ILE A 162 24.55 -64.63 -28.71
N ALA A 163 24.07 -64.79 -27.47
CA ALA A 163 24.02 -66.07 -26.78
C ALA A 163 23.18 -67.12 -27.52
N LEU A 164 22.06 -66.71 -28.14
CA LEU A 164 21.25 -67.59 -29.00
C LEU A 164 22.02 -68.00 -30.25
N SER A 165 22.72 -67.08 -30.92
CA SER A 165 23.55 -67.40 -32.09
C SER A 165 24.73 -68.33 -31.75
N GLU A 166 25.35 -68.15 -30.58
CA GLU A 166 26.41 -69.03 -30.08
C GLU A 166 25.88 -70.41 -29.71
N LYS A 167 24.70 -70.47 -29.06
CA LYS A 167 24.00 -71.73 -28.77
C LYS A 167 23.68 -72.47 -30.07
N GLU A 168 23.15 -71.79 -31.09
CA GLU A 168 22.86 -72.40 -32.39
C GLU A 168 24.14 -72.87 -33.10
N ALA A 169 25.23 -72.11 -33.00
CA ALA A 169 26.54 -72.51 -33.52
C ALA A 169 27.15 -73.72 -32.79
N LEU A 170 26.92 -73.85 -31.47
CA LEU A 170 27.30 -75.04 -30.71
C LEU A 170 26.39 -76.24 -31.04
N GLU A 171 25.09 -76.01 -31.21
CA GLU A 171 24.15 -77.06 -31.61
C GLU A 171 24.46 -77.60 -33.00
N LYS A 172 24.85 -76.74 -33.96
CA LYS A 172 25.37 -77.15 -35.28
C LYS A 172 26.68 -77.93 -35.18
N ARG A 173 27.56 -77.60 -34.22
CA ARG A 173 28.80 -78.35 -33.95
C ARG A 173 28.54 -79.71 -33.30
N ILE A 174 27.50 -79.84 -32.46
CA ILE A 174 27.15 -81.08 -31.76
C ILE A 174 26.28 -81.99 -32.64
N LYS A 175 25.44 -81.45 -33.53
CA LYS A 175 24.64 -82.20 -34.51
C LYS A 175 25.47 -82.95 -35.57
N GLY A 176 26.79 -82.76 -35.60
CA GLY A 176 27.73 -83.58 -36.38
C GLY A 176 28.22 -84.85 -35.67
N HIS A 177 27.85 -85.09 -34.41
CA HIS A 177 28.22 -86.29 -33.68
C HIS A 177 26.97 -87.00 -33.15
N ASP A 178 26.54 -88.00 -33.92
CA ASP A 178 25.60 -89.01 -33.44
C ASP A 178 26.16 -89.69 -32.19
N HIS A 179 25.29 -89.77 -31.16
CA HIS A 179 25.16 -90.82 -30.15
C HIS A 179 25.01 -90.28 -28.71
N LYS A 180 23.89 -90.70 -28.10
CA LYS A 180 23.57 -90.73 -26.66
C LYS A 180 22.99 -89.45 -26.05
N ARG A 181 21.65 -89.43 -26.07
CA ARG A 181 20.75 -89.07 -24.96
C ARG A 181 21.51 -88.70 -23.67
N MET A 182 21.59 -87.42 -23.37
CA MET A 182 21.69 -86.93 -21.99
C MET A 182 20.44 -86.11 -21.72
N PRO A 183 19.61 -86.49 -20.74
CA PRO A 183 18.37 -85.81 -20.43
C PRO A 183 18.64 -84.60 -19.51
N LEU A 184 17.68 -83.67 -19.46
CA LEU A 184 17.45 -82.67 -18.41
C LEU A 184 18.32 -81.39 -18.49
N LEU A 185 17.83 -80.26 -19.00
CA LEU A 185 16.84 -79.38 -18.33
C LEU A 185 17.07 -79.27 -16.81
N GLN A 186 18.19 -78.69 -16.32
CA GLN A 186 18.19 -78.23 -14.92
C GLN A 186 19.30 -77.27 -14.47
N PHE A 187 19.82 -76.36 -15.31
CA PHE A 187 20.69 -75.30 -14.78
C PHE A 187 20.42 -73.97 -15.49
N GLY A 188 19.75 -73.03 -14.81
CA GLY A 188 20.02 -71.61 -15.05
C GLY A 188 18.87 -70.59 -15.02
N LEU A 189 17.58 -70.95 -14.94
CA LEU A 189 16.49 -69.97 -15.13
C LEU A 189 15.31 -70.13 -14.15
N GLN A 190 15.63 -70.41 -12.88
CA GLN A 190 14.62 -70.50 -11.82
C GLN A 190 14.99 -69.58 -10.65
N LYS A 191 15.22 -68.27 -10.88
CA LYS A 191 15.29 -67.29 -9.77
C LYS A 191 15.20 -65.79 -10.08
N VAL A 192 14.70 -65.35 -11.23
CA VAL A 192 14.42 -63.92 -11.45
C VAL A 192 13.05 -63.77 -12.06
N GLY A 193 12.09 -63.36 -11.22
CA GLY A 193 10.70 -63.13 -11.62
C GLY A 193 10.62 -61.95 -12.57
N PHE A 194 10.39 -62.22 -13.85
CA PHE A 194 9.85 -61.25 -14.79
C PHE A 194 8.53 -61.80 -15.33
N GLY A 195 7.43 -61.29 -14.77
CA GLY A 195 6.10 -61.52 -15.29
C GLY A 195 5.90 -60.69 -16.54
N PHE A 196 5.87 -61.32 -17.71
CA PHE A 196 5.34 -60.73 -18.92
C PHE A 196 4.48 -61.76 -19.65
N MET A 197 3.19 -61.44 -19.77
CA MET A 197 2.16 -62.26 -20.40
C MET A 197 2.41 -62.30 -21.92
N MET A 198 2.77 -63.47 -22.46
CA MET A 198 2.81 -63.73 -23.90
C MET A 198 1.55 -64.51 -24.30
N MET A 199 0.67 -63.81 -25.03
CA MET A 199 -0.40 -64.39 -25.85
C MET A 199 0.22 -65.23 -26.97
N GLY A 200 -0.29 -66.46 -27.10
CA GLY A 200 0.20 -67.48 -28.01
C GLY A 200 -0.16 -67.25 -29.49
N GLY A 201 0.57 -67.94 -30.34
CA GLY A 201 0.34 -68.01 -31.78
C GLY A 201 1.46 -68.75 -32.48
N GLY A 202 1.48 -70.09 -32.33
CA GLY A 202 2.35 -70.97 -33.11
C GLY A 202 1.66 -71.41 -34.40
N ASN A 203 2.42 -71.53 -35.48
CA ASN A 203 2.17 -72.57 -36.47
C ASN A 203 3.48 -72.92 -37.21
N ASN A 204 3.72 -74.22 -37.32
CA ASN A 204 4.90 -74.89 -37.82
C ASN A 204 4.44 -75.93 -38.84
N GLU A 205 4.96 -75.87 -40.07
CA GLU A 205 4.91 -76.93 -41.09
C GLU A 205 6.20 -76.74 -41.92
N GLN A 206 7.34 -77.36 -41.59
CA GLN A 206 7.77 -78.75 -41.69
C GLN A 206 7.82 -79.33 -43.13
N SER A 207 9.07 -79.52 -43.60
CA SER A 207 9.59 -80.67 -44.36
C SER A 207 9.23 -80.84 -45.85
N THR A 208 10.05 -81.44 -46.71
CA THR A 208 11.45 -81.93 -46.68
C THR A 208 11.74 -82.37 -48.13
N GLU A 209 12.90 -82.01 -48.66
CA GLU A 209 13.46 -82.58 -49.88
C GLU A 209 14.08 -83.95 -49.60
N HIS A 210 13.90 -84.92 -50.51
CA HIS A 210 14.68 -86.15 -50.55
C HIS A 210 15.34 -86.35 -51.91
N SER A 211 16.59 -86.80 -51.83
CA SER A 211 17.61 -86.93 -52.85
C SER A 211 17.62 -88.31 -53.52
N GLY A 212 18.28 -88.34 -54.69
CA GLY A 212 19.18 -89.43 -55.09
C GLY A 212 18.58 -90.59 -55.89
N VAL A 213 19.14 -90.85 -57.07
CA VAL A 213 20.04 -91.99 -57.36
C VAL A 213 20.32 -92.04 -58.87
N LYS A 214 21.61 -92.11 -59.22
CA LYS A 214 22.16 -92.45 -60.54
C LYS A 214 22.04 -93.95 -60.80
N SER A 215 21.77 -94.37 -62.04
CA SER A 215 22.55 -95.43 -62.71
C SER A 215 22.21 -95.51 -64.19
N ASP A 216 23.26 -95.60 -64.99
CA ASP A 216 23.31 -95.80 -66.44
C ASP A 216 22.77 -97.16 -66.91
N SER A 217 22.43 -97.17 -68.21
CA SER A 217 22.78 -98.19 -69.21
C SER A 217 21.64 -99.05 -69.76
N SER A 218 21.55 -99.04 -71.09
CA SER A 218 21.03 -100.09 -71.97
C SER A 218 19.57 -99.98 -72.44
N GLU A 219 19.33 -99.44 -73.65
CA GLU A 219 18.76 -100.17 -74.80
C GLU A 219 18.45 -99.24 -76.00
N CYS A 220 19.35 -99.26 -77.01
CA CYS A 220 19.48 -98.31 -78.11
C CYS A 220 18.41 -98.36 -79.23
N GLU A 221 17.17 -98.77 -78.97
CA GLU A 221 16.08 -98.67 -79.96
C GLU A 221 14.75 -98.12 -79.37
N GLU A 222 14.59 -98.07 -78.04
CA GLU A 222 13.52 -97.33 -77.34
C GLU A 222 13.94 -95.88 -77.00
N GLU A 223 15.24 -95.58 -77.20
CA GLU A 223 15.89 -94.30 -76.96
C GLU A 223 15.25 -93.14 -77.74
N VAL A 224 14.71 -93.34 -78.95
CA VAL A 224 14.11 -92.23 -79.71
C VAL A 224 12.77 -91.80 -79.10
N ILE A 225 11.98 -92.73 -78.56
CA ILE A 225 10.69 -92.45 -77.89
C ILE A 225 10.92 -91.96 -76.46
N SER A 226 11.92 -92.50 -75.76
CA SER A 226 12.33 -92.05 -74.42
C SER A 226 13.01 -90.66 -74.44
N LEU A 227 13.83 -90.38 -75.45
CA LEU A 227 14.42 -89.07 -75.70
C LEU A 227 13.33 -88.04 -76.02
N ALA A 228 12.36 -88.39 -76.87
CA ALA A 228 11.22 -87.52 -77.16
C ALA A 228 10.41 -87.18 -75.90
N SER A 229 10.10 -88.17 -75.05
CA SER A 229 9.44 -87.96 -73.75
C SER A 229 10.27 -87.10 -72.80
N THR A 230 11.59 -87.30 -72.76
CA THR A 230 12.50 -86.52 -71.92
C THR A 230 12.59 -85.08 -72.40
N VAL A 231 12.71 -84.85 -73.71
CA VAL A 231 12.68 -83.51 -74.32
C VAL A 231 11.33 -82.84 -74.08
N GLU A 232 10.21 -83.57 -74.21
CA GLU A 232 8.87 -83.02 -73.92
C GLU A 232 8.74 -82.59 -72.45
N ARG A 233 9.25 -83.40 -71.52
CA ARG A 233 9.27 -83.06 -70.08
C ARG A 233 10.12 -81.83 -69.80
N ILE A 234 11.31 -81.75 -70.38
CA ILE A 234 12.19 -80.58 -70.28
C ILE A 234 11.51 -79.35 -70.87
N MET A 235 10.87 -79.46 -72.03
CA MET A 235 10.13 -78.36 -72.65
C MET A 235 8.93 -77.90 -71.80
N LYS A 236 8.18 -78.83 -71.19
CA LYS A 236 7.10 -78.48 -70.25
C LYS A 236 7.64 -77.80 -68.99
N ASN A 237 8.75 -78.29 -68.43
CA ASN A 237 9.38 -77.67 -67.27
C ASN A 237 9.90 -76.26 -67.60
N LEU A 238 10.63 -76.09 -68.70
CA LEU A 238 11.10 -74.77 -69.16
C LEU A 238 9.95 -73.79 -69.42
N ARG A 239 8.80 -74.27 -69.92
CA ARG A 239 7.59 -73.44 -70.06
C ARG A 239 7.04 -73.01 -68.71
N LEU A 240 6.97 -73.92 -67.73
CA LEU A 240 6.54 -73.59 -66.37
C LEU A 240 7.49 -72.58 -65.72
N GLU A 241 8.80 -72.81 -65.76
CA GLU A 241 9.82 -71.89 -65.26
C GLU A 241 9.72 -70.52 -65.95
N THR A 242 9.54 -70.48 -67.28
CA THR A 242 9.33 -69.21 -68.01
C THR A 242 8.08 -68.48 -67.53
N THR A 243 6.97 -69.19 -67.26
CA THR A 243 5.75 -68.57 -66.71
C THR A 243 5.92 -68.09 -65.27
N GLN A 244 6.66 -68.82 -64.44
CA GLN A 244 6.97 -68.43 -63.06
C GLN A 244 7.87 -67.19 -63.03
N LEU A 245 8.96 -67.17 -63.81
CA LEU A 245 9.86 -66.02 -63.90
C LEU A 245 9.14 -64.77 -64.41
N ARG A 246 8.22 -64.90 -65.37
CA ARG A 246 7.37 -63.77 -65.81
C ARG A 246 6.49 -63.24 -64.68
N ARG A 247 5.90 -64.13 -63.87
CA ARG A 247 5.09 -63.74 -62.71
C ARG A 247 5.94 -63.03 -61.66
N SER A 248 7.11 -63.55 -61.34
CA SER A 248 8.04 -62.93 -60.38
C SER A 248 8.59 -61.58 -60.88
N LEU A 249 8.82 -61.44 -62.19
CA LEU A 249 9.22 -60.17 -62.78
C LEU A 249 8.10 -59.12 -62.66
N GLU A 250 6.85 -59.52 -62.91
CA GLU A 250 5.70 -58.62 -62.80
C GLU A 250 5.40 -58.23 -61.34
N GLU A 251 5.56 -59.17 -60.41
CA GLU A 251 5.47 -58.92 -58.97
C GLU A 251 6.58 -57.95 -58.51
N SER A 252 7.82 -58.16 -58.94
CA SER A 252 8.94 -57.25 -58.64
C SER A 252 8.74 -55.85 -59.22
N ARG A 253 8.16 -55.73 -60.43
CA ARG A 253 7.78 -54.43 -61.02
C ARG A 253 6.70 -53.74 -60.20
N SER A 254 5.65 -54.47 -59.84
CA SER A 254 4.56 -53.96 -59.00
C SER A 254 5.06 -53.48 -57.63
N ASP A 255 5.96 -54.24 -57.00
CA ASP A 255 6.60 -53.82 -55.74
C ASP A 255 7.50 -52.59 -55.92
N THR A 256 8.22 -52.50 -57.04
CA THR A 256 9.05 -51.33 -57.36
C THR A 256 8.18 -50.07 -57.55
N GLU A 257 7.07 -50.17 -58.28
CA GLU A 257 6.10 -49.07 -58.45
C GLU A 257 5.47 -48.65 -57.12
N ARG A 258 5.12 -49.62 -56.26
CA ARG A 258 4.59 -49.35 -54.92
C ARG A 258 5.61 -48.64 -54.04
N LEU A 259 6.88 -49.08 -54.03
CA LEU A 259 7.95 -48.43 -53.28
C LEU A 259 8.26 -47.03 -53.83
N GLN A 260 8.21 -46.84 -55.14
CA GLN A 260 8.34 -45.52 -55.76
C GLN A 260 7.21 -44.59 -55.30
N CYS A 261 5.95 -45.04 -55.34
CA CYS A 261 4.81 -44.26 -54.84
C CYS A 261 4.94 -43.89 -53.35
N LEU A 262 5.44 -44.81 -52.51
CA LEU A 262 5.68 -44.52 -51.09
C LEU A 262 6.81 -43.51 -50.90
N THR A 263 7.89 -43.63 -51.68
CA THR A 263 9.04 -42.72 -51.64
C THR A 263 8.64 -41.31 -52.09
N GLU A 264 7.83 -41.19 -53.15
CA GLU A 264 7.29 -39.90 -53.61
C GLU A 264 6.36 -39.26 -52.57
N LYS A 265 5.52 -40.05 -51.89
CA LYS A 265 4.69 -39.56 -50.77
C LYS A 265 5.55 -39.07 -49.60
N GLN A 266 6.55 -39.85 -49.20
CA GLN A 266 7.48 -39.45 -48.15
C GLN A 266 8.26 -38.19 -48.52
N ALA A 267 8.70 -38.05 -49.78
CA ALA A 267 9.40 -36.85 -50.26
C ALA A 267 8.52 -35.59 -50.18
N LYS A 268 7.22 -35.71 -50.53
CA LYS A 268 6.25 -34.60 -50.40
C LYS A 268 6.02 -34.21 -48.94
N GLU A 269 5.81 -35.18 -48.06
CA GLU A 269 5.62 -34.93 -46.62
C GLU A 269 6.85 -34.28 -45.97
N ILE A 270 8.06 -34.71 -46.36
CA ILE A 270 9.31 -34.08 -45.89
C ILE A 270 9.39 -32.62 -46.35
N GLU A 271 8.98 -32.31 -47.59
CA GLU A 271 9.00 -30.93 -48.10
C GLU A 271 7.95 -30.04 -47.41
N GLU A 272 6.75 -30.56 -47.17
CA GLU A 272 5.70 -29.87 -46.39
C GLU A 272 6.17 -29.59 -44.95
N ASN A 273 6.73 -30.59 -44.27
CA ASN A 273 7.28 -30.43 -42.92
C ASN A 273 8.44 -29.43 -42.89
N LYS A 274 9.31 -29.40 -43.91
CA LYS A 274 10.38 -28.39 -44.01
C LYS A 274 9.83 -26.96 -44.13
N LEU A 275 8.77 -26.76 -44.90
CA LEU A 275 8.14 -25.44 -45.02
C LEU A 275 7.48 -25.03 -43.69
N TYR A 276 6.79 -25.95 -43.03
CA TYR A 276 6.18 -25.69 -41.72
C TYR A 276 7.22 -25.37 -40.64
N ILE A 277 8.34 -26.08 -40.61
CA ILE A 277 9.45 -25.77 -39.68
C ILE A 277 9.99 -24.35 -39.92
N LYS A 278 10.21 -23.95 -41.19
CA LYS A 278 10.66 -22.59 -41.51
C LYS A 278 9.67 -21.52 -41.07
N GLU A 279 8.36 -21.74 -41.26
CA GLU A 279 7.33 -20.81 -40.79
C GLU A 279 7.35 -20.66 -39.27
N LEU A 280 7.54 -21.77 -38.54
CA LEU A 280 7.69 -21.74 -37.08
C LEU A 280 8.96 -21.00 -36.64
N GLU A 281 10.09 -21.23 -37.29
CA GLU A 281 11.35 -20.52 -37.04
C GLU A 281 11.20 -19.01 -37.29
N ASP A 282 10.51 -18.62 -38.36
CA ASP A 282 10.23 -17.21 -38.66
C ASP A 282 9.34 -16.56 -37.58
N ARG A 283 8.28 -17.27 -37.16
CA ARG A 283 7.40 -16.82 -36.08
C ARG A 283 8.15 -16.70 -34.75
N GLU A 284 9.03 -17.65 -34.44
CA GLU A 284 9.88 -17.61 -33.25
C GLU A 284 10.83 -16.41 -33.28
N ARG A 285 11.48 -16.13 -34.42
CA ARG A 285 12.34 -14.95 -34.58
C ARG A 285 11.60 -13.63 -34.35
N ILE A 286 10.40 -13.50 -34.91
CA ILE A 286 9.57 -12.30 -34.73
C ILE A 286 9.17 -12.15 -33.25
N LEU A 287 8.73 -13.25 -32.61
CA LEU A 287 8.37 -13.21 -31.19
C LEU A 287 9.57 -12.88 -30.30
N ALA A 288 10.76 -13.41 -30.59
CA ALA A 288 11.99 -13.09 -29.87
C ALA A 288 12.35 -11.61 -30.01
N GLN A 289 12.22 -11.04 -31.21
CA GLN A 289 12.42 -9.60 -31.43
C GLN A 289 11.42 -8.75 -30.65
N ASN A 290 10.13 -9.12 -30.66
CA ASN A 290 9.10 -8.40 -29.91
C ASN A 290 9.35 -8.45 -28.40
N VAL A 291 9.81 -9.59 -27.86
CA VAL A 291 10.17 -9.72 -26.45
C VAL A 291 11.34 -8.80 -26.08
N GLU A 292 12.36 -8.70 -26.94
CA GLU A 292 13.47 -7.77 -26.72
C GLU A 292 13.03 -6.31 -26.76
N GLU A 293 12.14 -5.94 -27.70
CA GLU A 293 11.55 -4.60 -27.77
C GLU A 293 10.77 -4.25 -26.50
N PHE A 294 9.87 -5.14 -26.06
CA PHE A 294 9.14 -4.94 -24.80
C PHE A 294 10.06 -4.89 -23.59
N PHE A 295 11.15 -5.66 -23.58
CA PHE A 295 12.13 -5.61 -22.50
C PHE A 295 12.84 -4.25 -22.44
N MET A 296 13.16 -3.65 -23.59
CA MET A 296 13.73 -2.30 -23.66
C MET A 296 12.72 -1.22 -23.24
N GLU A 297 11.44 -1.35 -23.61
CA GLU A 297 10.37 -0.45 -23.18
C GLU A 297 10.14 -0.51 -21.65
N ILE A 298 10.12 -1.73 -21.09
CA ILE A 298 9.98 -1.94 -19.64
C ILE A 298 11.13 -1.26 -18.89
N LYS A 299 12.38 -1.43 -19.36
CA LYS A 299 13.54 -0.76 -18.75
C LYS A 299 13.42 0.76 -18.79
N ALA A 300 13.01 1.34 -19.91
CA ALA A 300 12.82 2.78 -20.03
C ALA A 300 11.71 3.30 -19.08
N ALA A 301 10.61 2.54 -18.94
CA ALA A 301 9.54 2.85 -18.00
C ALA A 301 9.99 2.73 -16.53
N GLU A 302 10.81 1.73 -16.20
CA GLU A 302 11.39 1.57 -14.85
C GLU A 302 12.32 2.74 -14.49
N GLU A 303 13.16 3.20 -15.43
CA GLU A 303 13.99 4.39 -15.26
C GLU A 303 13.14 5.65 -15.06
N GLU A 304 12.04 5.78 -15.80
CA GLU A 304 11.09 6.87 -15.58
C GLU A 304 10.45 6.83 -14.20
N VAL A 305 9.96 5.67 -13.77
CA VAL A 305 9.41 5.49 -12.42
C VAL A 305 10.44 5.83 -11.35
N ALA A 306 11.73 5.48 -11.54
CA ALA A 306 12.80 5.85 -10.63
C ALA A 306 12.98 7.38 -10.55
N ARG A 307 12.99 8.08 -11.68
CA ARG A 307 13.05 9.56 -11.72
C ARG A 307 11.86 10.21 -11.02
N TRP A 308 10.65 9.71 -11.24
CA TRP A 308 9.45 10.24 -10.58
C TRP A 308 9.47 10.01 -9.06
N LYS A 309 9.97 8.86 -8.61
CA LYS A 309 10.15 8.57 -7.18
C LYS A 309 11.12 9.54 -6.52
N GLU A 310 12.29 9.76 -7.14
CA GLU A 310 13.28 10.73 -6.63
C GLU A 310 12.70 12.14 -6.57
N ALA A 311 11.95 12.58 -7.60
CA ALA A 311 11.28 13.88 -7.60
C ALA A 311 10.25 14.01 -6.46
N CYS A 312 9.45 12.97 -6.22
CA CYS A 312 8.48 12.94 -5.12
C CYS A 312 9.18 13.01 -3.75
N GLU A 313 10.28 12.29 -3.57
CA GLU A 313 11.06 12.32 -2.33
C GLU A 313 11.64 13.73 -2.07
N LEU A 314 12.17 14.39 -3.10
CA LEU A 314 12.66 15.76 -3.00
C LEU A 314 11.54 16.76 -2.65
N GLU A 315 10.34 16.60 -3.22
CA GLU A 315 9.18 17.43 -2.88
C GLU A 315 8.73 17.22 -1.42
N VAL A 316 8.71 15.98 -0.96
CA VAL A 316 8.40 15.64 0.44
C VAL A 316 9.43 16.27 1.39
N GLU A 317 10.72 16.18 1.09
CA GLU A 317 11.78 16.80 1.89
C GLU A 317 11.69 18.33 1.88
N ALA A 318 11.38 18.94 0.72
CA ALA A 318 11.11 20.38 0.63
C ALA A 318 9.91 20.78 1.49
N GLY A 319 8.81 20.01 1.44
CA GLY A 319 7.62 20.23 2.26
C GLY A 319 7.90 20.12 3.76
N LYS A 320 8.67 19.11 4.19
CA LYS A 320 9.11 18.97 5.60
C LYS A 320 9.93 20.17 6.06
N LYS A 321 10.85 20.66 5.23
CA LYS A 321 11.65 21.86 5.52
C LYS A 321 10.77 23.10 5.69
N GLU A 322 9.82 23.30 4.78
CA GLU A 322 8.90 24.44 4.81
C GLU A 322 7.97 24.40 6.05
N ILE A 323 7.48 23.21 6.43
CA ILE A 323 6.74 23.00 7.69
C ILE A 323 7.63 23.36 8.89
N GLY A 324 8.90 22.95 8.88
CA GLY A 324 9.87 23.31 9.91
C GLY A 324 10.07 24.83 10.04
N GLU A 325 10.15 25.55 8.92
CA GLU A 325 10.24 27.01 8.89
C GLU A 325 8.96 27.68 9.40
N ARG A 326 7.78 27.20 8.96
CA ARG A 326 6.49 27.69 9.47
C ARG A 326 6.33 27.47 10.96
N ASN A 327 6.76 26.33 11.49
CA ASN A 327 6.72 26.05 12.92
C ASN A 327 7.58 27.02 13.74
N LYS A 328 8.76 27.41 13.21
CA LYS A 328 9.60 28.46 13.83
C LYS A 328 8.88 29.81 13.88
N VAL A 329 8.23 30.21 12.78
CA VAL A 329 7.45 31.45 12.72
C VAL A 329 6.29 31.41 13.71
N VAL A 330 5.54 30.30 13.77
CA VAL A 330 4.45 30.11 14.74
C VAL A 330 4.96 30.20 16.17
N ALA A 331 6.13 29.62 16.48
CA ALA A 331 6.73 29.72 17.80
C ALA A 331 7.11 31.17 18.17
N ALA A 332 7.72 31.91 17.23
CA ALA A 332 8.05 33.32 17.42
C ALA A 332 6.80 34.18 17.65
N LEU A 333 5.76 34.00 16.82
CA LEU A 333 4.49 34.72 16.96
C LEU A 333 3.78 34.39 18.29
N LYS A 334 3.82 33.12 18.73
CA LYS A 334 3.30 32.75 20.06
C LYS A 334 4.06 33.46 21.18
N GLN A 335 5.38 33.57 21.08
CA GLN A 335 6.19 34.29 22.06
C GLN A 335 5.86 35.78 22.08
N GLU A 336 5.68 36.41 20.92
CA GLU A 336 5.25 37.81 20.81
C GLU A 336 3.84 38.04 21.36
N LEU A 337 2.91 37.13 21.09
CA LEU A 337 1.57 37.15 21.68
C LEU A 337 1.63 37.06 23.21
N HIS A 338 2.48 36.20 23.77
CA HIS A 338 2.67 36.13 25.22
C HIS A 338 3.25 37.43 25.80
N LYS A 339 4.23 38.05 25.12
CA LYS A 339 4.80 39.34 25.55
C LYS A 339 3.76 40.47 25.53
N THR A 340 2.97 40.57 24.46
CA THR A 340 1.93 41.60 24.33
C THR A 340 0.79 41.39 25.34
N LYS A 341 0.41 40.13 25.59
CA LYS A 341 -0.54 39.79 26.66
C LYS A 341 -0.03 40.22 28.04
N ALA A 342 1.22 39.92 28.38
CA ALA A 342 1.81 40.35 29.64
C ALA A 342 1.89 41.89 29.75
N ALA A 343 2.22 42.59 28.66
CA ALA A 343 2.22 44.05 28.63
C ALA A 343 0.82 44.64 28.83
N LEU A 344 -0.21 44.01 28.26
CA LEU A 344 -1.61 44.38 28.44
C LEU A 344 -2.09 44.15 29.88
N ASP A 345 -1.70 43.04 30.51
CA ASP A 345 -2.05 42.77 31.91
C ASP A 345 -1.43 43.83 32.84
N ILE A 346 -0.19 44.26 32.58
CA ILE A 346 0.47 45.35 33.32
C ILE A 346 -0.25 46.68 33.11
N SER A 347 -0.65 47.00 31.87
CA SER A 347 -1.35 48.27 31.58
C SER A 347 -2.76 48.30 32.19
N ASN A 348 -3.47 47.18 32.17
CA ASN A 348 -4.76 47.01 32.85
C ASN A 348 -4.61 47.15 34.37
N GLY A 349 -3.56 46.57 34.97
CA GLY A 349 -3.26 46.78 36.39
C GLY A 349 -3.01 48.26 36.73
N LYS A 350 -2.27 48.98 35.88
CA LYS A 350 -2.06 50.44 36.04
C LYS A 350 -3.34 51.24 35.88
N LEU A 351 -4.22 50.84 34.95
CA LEU A 351 -5.52 51.48 34.75
C LEU A 351 -6.37 51.35 36.02
N ARG A 352 -6.47 50.14 36.59
CA ARG A 352 -7.21 49.91 37.84
C ARG A 352 -6.69 50.76 39.00
N LEU A 353 -5.37 50.86 39.16
CA LEU A 353 -4.78 51.73 40.19
C LEU A 353 -5.12 53.21 39.98
N LYS A 354 -5.21 53.68 38.73
CA LYS A 354 -5.64 55.05 38.42
C LYS A 354 -7.13 55.25 38.71
N GLU A 355 -7.97 54.26 38.42
CA GLU A 355 -9.40 54.28 38.75
C GLU A 355 -9.61 54.33 40.27
N GLU A 356 -8.91 53.49 41.04
CA GLU A 356 -8.94 53.52 42.52
C GLU A 356 -8.42 54.85 43.08
N LEU A 357 -7.35 55.40 42.49
CA LEU A 357 -6.84 56.72 42.87
C LEU A 357 -7.83 57.85 42.56
N ALA A 358 -8.54 57.78 41.44
CA ALA A 358 -9.58 58.75 41.11
C ALA A 358 -10.77 58.67 42.08
N ILE A 359 -11.22 57.47 42.44
CA ILE A 359 -12.29 57.27 43.44
C ILE A 359 -11.88 57.83 44.81
N THR A 360 -10.66 57.53 45.26
CA THR A 360 -10.15 58.04 46.55
C THR A 360 -9.94 59.55 46.54
N ALA A 361 -9.49 60.12 45.41
CA ALA A 361 -9.38 61.57 45.24
C ALA A 361 -10.75 62.27 45.31
N ILE A 362 -11.78 61.70 44.67
CA ILE A 362 -13.15 62.22 44.76
C ILE A 362 -13.65 62.15 46.21
N ALA A 363 -13.50 61.01 46.89
CA ALA A 363 -13.90 60.88 48.30
C ALA A 363 -13.17 61.87 49.22
N ALA A 364 -11.87 62.09 48.99
CA ALA A 364 -11.08 63.08 49.73
C ALA A 364 -11.53 64.51 49.44
N GLN A 365 -11.84 64.83 48.18
CA GLN A 365 -12.42 66.13 47.79
C GLN A 365 -13.76 66.35 48.49
N GLU A 366 -14.67 65.39 48.44
CA GLU A 366 -15.97 65.51 49.13
C GLU A 366 -15.80 65.67 50.65
N ALA A 367 -14.83 64.98 51.27
CA ALA A 367 -14.53 65.16 52.69
C ALA A 367 -13.99 66.55 53.00
N ALA A 368 -13.10 67.08 52.15
CA ALA A 368 -12.58 68.44 52.27
C ALA A 368 -13.70 69.49 52.10
N GLU A 369 -14.60 69.30 51.14
CA GLU A 369 -15.77 70.16 50.92
C GLU A 369 -16.73 70.14 52.13
N ARG A 370 -16.99 68.96 52.73
CA ARG A 370 -17.78 68.85 53.97
C ARG A 370 -17.12 69.61 55.13
N SER A 371 -15.80 69.49 55.28
CA SER A 371 -15.03 70.20 56.30
C SER A 371 -15.07 71.73 56.09
N LEU A 372 -14.92 72.18 54.84
CA LEU A 372 -14.99 73.60 54.48
C LEU A 372 -16.38 74.18 54.79
N ARG A 373 -17.46 73.49 54.40
CA ARG A 373 -18.84 73.92 54.73
C ARG A 373 -19.06 74.07 56.23
N LEU A 374 -18.50 73.16 57.05
CA LEU A 374 -18.58 73.23 58.50
C LEU A 374 -17.75 74.38 59.10
N ALA A 375 -16.61 74.71 58.50
CA ALA A 375 -15.84 75.89 58.88
C ALA A 375 -16.58 77.19 58.51
N ASP A 376 -17.22 77.23 57.34
CA ASP A 376 -18.02 78.37 56.89
C ASP A 376 -19.23 78.61 57.79
N THR A 377 -19.95 77.56 58.21
CA THR A 377 -21.07 77.70 59.16
C THR A 377 -20.59 78.26 60.50
N ARG A 378 -19.48 77.73 61.03
CA ARG A 378 -18.86 78.26 62.27
C ARG A 378 -18.40 79.71 62.12
N ALA A 379 -17.84 80.07 60.97
CA ALA A 379 -17.41 81.44 60.71
C ALA A 379 -18.60 82.42 60.63
N VAL A 380 -19.74 81.99 60.08
CA VAL A 380 -20.99 82.77 60.11
C VAL A 380 -21.51 82.93 61.54
N GLU A 381 -21.52 81.86 62.34
CA GLU A 381 -21.91 81.91 63.74
C GLU A 381 -21.03 82.87 64.57
N LEU A 382 -19.71 82.78 64.40
CA LEU A 382 -18.75 83.68 65.06
C LEU A 382 -18.92 85.13 64.61
N ARG A 383 -19.18 85.38 63.31
CA ARG A 383 -19.48 86.74 62.83
C ARG A 383 -20.72 87.31 63.51
N ARG A 384 -21.81 86.54 63.62
CA ARG A 384 -23.02 86.94 64.33
C ARG A 384 -22.74 87.24 65.82
N GLN A 385 -21.90 86.43 66.47
CA GLN A 385 -21.49 86.68 67.85
C GLN A 385 -20.64 87.95 67.99
N VAL A 386 -19.71 88.20 67.07
CA VAL A 386 -18.90 89.42 67.05
C VAL A 386 -19.77 90.65 66.80
N GLU A 387 -20.73 90.58 65.88
CA GLU A 387 -21.71 91.64 65.62
C GLU A 387 -22.55 91.94 66.86
N GLU A 388 -23.03 90.90 67.56
CA GLU A 388 -23.76 91.05 68.82
C GLU A 388 -22.90 91.67 69.94
N LEU A 389 -21.65 91.20 70.11
CA LEU A 389 -20.72 91.79 71.08
C LEU A 389 -20.37 93.24 70.73
N THR A 390 -20.25 93.56 69.44
CA THR A 390 -20.00 94.93 68.97
C THR A 390 -21.20 95.82 69.26
N ARG A 391 -22.43 95.33 69.05
CA ARG A 391 -23.66 96.02 69.45
C ARG A 391 -23.71 96.26 70.97
N GLN A 392 -23.36 95.25 71.77
CA GLN A 392 -23.27 95.38 73.23
C GLN A 392 -22.20 96.38 73.67
N LEU A 393 -21.05 96.45 72.98
CA LEU A 393 -20.02 97.47 73.24
C LEU A 393 -20.50 98.87 72.86
N GLU A 394 -21.17 99.05 71.73
CA GLU A 394 -21.77 100.33 71.34
C GLU A 394 -22.87 100.79 72.31
N GLU A 395 -23.64 99.85 72.87
CA GLU A 395 -24.64 100.12 73.91
C GLU A 395 -23.99 100.46 75.27
N ALA A 396 -22.92 99.76 75.65
CA ALA A 396 -22.15 100.05 76.87
C ALA A 396 -21.43 101.41 76.80
N GLU A 397 -20.88 101.76 75.63
CA GLU A 397 -20.21 103.05 75.40
C GLU A 397 -21.18 104.23 75.49
N LYS A 398 -22.47 104.04 75.17
CA LYS A 398 -23.52 105.06 75.36
C LYS A 398 -23.86 105.34 76.83
N HIS A 399 -23.39 104.53 77.78
CA HIS A 399 -23.67 104.69 79.21
C HIS A 399 -22.45 105.02 80.08
N GLU A 400 -21.27 105.21 79.49
CA GLU A 400 -20.04 105.50 80.23
C GLU A 400 -19.42 106.83 79.80
N GLY A 401 -20.04 107.92 80.26
CA GLY A 401 -19.38 109.23 80.30
C GLY A 401 -18.32 109.25 81.40
N ASN A 402 -17.10 109.67 81.07
CA ASN A 402 -15.95 109.80 81.96
C ASN A 402 -15.33 108.49 82.48
N SER A 403 -14.39 107.92 81.74
CA SER A 403 -13.05 107.69 82.31
C SER A 403 -11.97 107.43 81.26
N HIS A 404 -10.88 108.16 81.47
CA HIS A 404 -9.72 108.24 80.63
C HIS A 404 -8.88 106.95 80.59
N LYS A 405 -8.13 106.82 79.47
CA LYS A 405 -6.95 105.95 79.24
C LYS A 405 -7.22 104.58 78.63
N VAL A 406 -7.61 104.64 77.36
CA VAL A 406 -7.31 103.64 76.32
C VAL A 406 -5.81 103.33 76.32
N ARG A 407 -5.42 102.19 76.91
CA ARG A 407 -4.18 101.53 76.51
C ARG A 407 -4.51 100.67 75.30
N ARG A 408 -4.06 101.15 74.13
CA ARG A 408 -3.90 100.34 72.93
C ARG A 408 -2.93 99.20 73.26
N ILE A 409 -3.45 98.09 73.79
CA ILE A 409 -2.70 96.84 73.83
C ILE A 409 -2.81 96.29 72.41
N CYS A 410 -1.76 96.56 71.63
CA CYS A 410 -1.56 96.01 70.31
C CYS A 410 -1.66 94.48 70.41
N TRP A 411 -2.68 93.94 69.75
CA TRP A 411 -2.88 92.50 69.62
C TRP A 411 -1.63 91.90 68.96
N PRO A 412 -0.95 90.90 69.57
CA PRO A 412 0.21 90.26 68.97
C PRO A 412 -0.26 89.35 67.83
N TRP A 413 -0.54 89.93 66.66
CA TRP A 413 -0.77 89.20 65.41
C TRP A 413 0.49 88.45 64.90
N GLN A 414 1.55 88.36 65.71
CA GLN A 414 2.82 87.73 65.35
C GLN A 414 2.96 86.26 65.80
N VAL A 415 1.96 85.67 66.46
CA VAL A 415 2.03 84.26 66.94
C VAL A 415 1.28 83.26 66.04
N PHE A 416 0.55 83.72 65.01
CA PHE A 416 0.00 82.83 63.97
C PHE A 416 0.84 82.79 62.69
N LYS A 417 2.17 82.82 62.84
CA LYS A 417 3.06 82.24 61.82
C LYS A 417 3.02 80.71 61.98
N MET A 418 1.84 80.12 61.72
CA MET A 418 1.76 78.70 61.44
C MET A 418 2.74 78.44 60.30
N SER A 419 3.61 77.47 60.53
CA SER A 419 4.65 76.95 59.66
C SER A 419 4.05 76.35 58.38
N SER A 420 3.45 77.19 57.53
CA SER A 420 3.21 76.93 56.11
C SER A 420 4.38 77.53 55.33
N SER A 421 5.59 77.07 55.62
CA SER A 421 6.83 77.42 54.94
C SER A 421 7.85 76.34 55.24
N ASN A 422 7.67 75.14 54.66
CA ASN A 422 8.70 74.10 54.45
C ASN A 422 8.20 72.88 53.66
N ILE A 423 7.48 73.06 52.54
CA ILE A 423 7.57 72.12 51.38
C ILE A 423 7.53 72.95 50.08
N ALA A 424 8.41 73.96 50.03
CA ALA A 424 8.74 74.70 48.82
C ALA A 424 10.16 75.25 49.01
N SER A 425 11.12 74.34 49.18
CA SER A 425 12.55 74.64 49.07
C SER A 425 13.21 73.46 48.37
N THR A 426 13.24 73.54 47.04
CA THR A 426 14.53 73.56 46.34
C THR A 426 15.64 72.70 46.96
N ARG A 427 15.49 71.38 46.89
CA ARG A 427 16.57 70.53 46.36
C ARG A 427 16.03 69.82 45.14
N VAL A 428 16.09 70.54 44.02
CA VAL A 428 16.25 69.97 42.69
C VAL A 428 17.58 69.20 42.73
N GLY A 429 17.52 67.97 43.24
CA GLY A 429 18.54 66.96 43.09
C GLY A 429 18.12 66.07 41.95
N ASN A 430 18.73 66.26 40.79
CA ASN A 430 18.94 65.24 39.76
C ASN A 430 17.81 64.22 39.55
N ALA A 431 16.68 64.66 39.00
CA ALA A 431 15.80 63.78 38.24
C ALA A 431 15.64 64.40 36.85
N LYS A 432 16.56 64.04 35.95
CA LYS A 432 16.47 64.31 34.51
C LYS A 432 15.03 64.02 34.06
N ARG A 433 14.46 64.97 33.31
CA ARG A 433 13.26 64.80 32.48
C ARG A 433 13.18 63.37 31.96
N MET A 434 12.29 62.56 32.52
CA MET A 434 11.93 61.27 31.94
C MET A 434 10.77 61.52 30.97
N LEU A 435 11.12 61.95 29.77
CA LEU A 435 10.32 61.72 28.57
C LEU A 435 10.41 60.22 28.27
N PRO A 436 9.31 59.47 28.15
CA PRO A 436 9.35 58.15 27.53
C PRO A 436 9.49 58.34 26.02
N GLU A 437 10.69 58.06 25.50
CA GLU A 437 10.96 57.89 24.08
C GLU A 437 10.00 56.82 23.51
N MET A 438 9.11 57.24 22.62
CA MET A 438 8.49 56.39 21.61
C MET A 438 9.06 56.82 20.26
N GLN A 439 10.22 56.28 19.89
CA GLN A 439 10.75 56.41 18.54
C GLN A 439 11.60 55.19 18.17
N ALA A 440 11.13 54.49 17.15
CA ALA A 440 11.86 53.74 16.14
C ALA A 440 12.72 52.53 16.59
N LEU A 441 12.15 51.34 16.42
CA LEU A 441 12.89 50.20 15.88
C LEU A 441 12.19 49.76 14.58
N ILE A 442 12.87 50.06 13.48
CA ILE A 442 12.94 49.20 12.29
C ILE A 442 13.70 47.94 12.69
#